data_AF-A0A178LKW2-F1
#
_entry.id   AF-A0A178LKW2-F1
#
_cell.length_a   1.000
_cell.length_b   1.000
_cell.length_c   1.000
_cell.angle_alpha   90.00
_cell.angle_beta   90.00
_cell.angle_gamma   90.00
#
_symmetry.space_group_name_H-M   'P 1'
#
loop_
_entity.id
_entity.type
_entity.pdbx_description
1 polymer ?
#
loop_
_entity_poly.entity_id
_entity_poly.type
_entity_poly.pdbx_seq_one_letter_code
_entity_poly.pdbx_strand_id
1 'polypeptide(L)' 'MAGNSQLEVTLQRAQERVGRVVGALTERDADHFESEAMGYLSALRDEQLLPDGHIDRLMIDLQRARQAWRKRA' A
#
# COMPACT_ATOMS: atom_id res chain seq x y z
N MET A 1 -19.25 -19.16 -8.42
CA MET A 1 -17.95 -19.07 -7.72
C MET A 1 -17.21 -17.79 -8.15
N ALA A 2 -17.66 -16.61 -7.72
CA ALA A 2 -17.11 -15.30 -8.14
C ALA A 2 -16.35 -14.54 -7.04
N GLY A 3 -16.14 -15.14 -5.86
CA GLY A 3 -15.63 -14.45 -4.67
C GLY A 3 -14.12 -14.20 -4.63
N ASN A 4 -13.29 -14.99 -5.30
CA ASN A 4 -11.82 -14.86 -5.19
C ASN A 4 -11.23 -13.70 -6.00
N SER A 5 -11.83 -13.33 -7.13
CA SER A 5 -11.21 -12.37 -8.06
C SER A 5 -11.20 -10.94 -7.52
N GLN A 6 -12.23 -10.51 -6.80
CA GLN A 6 -12.31 -9.14 -6.27
C GLN A 6 -11.27 -8.91 -5.15
N LEU A 7 -11.06 -9.91 -4.30
CA LEU A 7 -10.11 -9.86 -3.20
C LEU A 7 -8.67 -9.79 -3.72
N GLU A 8 -8.35 -10.63 -4.72
CA GLU A 8 -7.05 -10.62 -5.41
C GLU A 8 -6.78 -9.27 -6.10
N VAL A 9 -7.77 -8.73 -6.83
CA VAL A 9 -7.63 -7.42 -7.49
C VAL A 9 -7.43 -6.30 -6.47
N THR A 10 -8.15 -6.34 -5.35
CA THR A 10 -8.02 -5.34 -4.29
C THR A 10 -6.65 -5.42 -3.61
N LEU A 11 -6.16 -6.63 -3.33
CA LEU A 11 -4.83 -6.86 -2.78
C LEU A 11 -3.74 -6.39 -3.74
N GLN A 12 -3.83 -6.73 -5.03
CA GLN A 12 -2.88 -6.30 -6.05
C GLN A 12 -2.82 -4.77 -6.14
N ARG A 13 -3.97 -4.10 -6.17
CA ARG A 13 -4.05 -2.62 -6.19
C ARG A 13 -3.45 -1.97 -4.95
N ALA A 14 -3.56 -2.61 -3.78
CA ALA A 14 -2.94 -2.14 -2.56
C ALA A 14 -1.41 -2.30 -2.63
N GLN A 15 -0.92 -3.44 -3.11
CA GLN A 15 0.51 -3.70 -3.30
C GLN A 15 1.15 -2.73 -4.30
N GLU A 16 0.47 -2.44 -5.41
CA GLU A 16 0.94 -1.47 -6.41
C GLU A 16 1.14 -0.08 -5.80
N ARG A 17 0.20 0.38 -4.96
CA ARG A 17 0.30 1.68 -4.26
C ARG A 17 1.47 1.72 -3.30
N VAL A 18 1.64 0.68 -2.48
CA VAL A 18 2.79 0.54 -1.58
C VAL A 18 4.10 0.57 -2.37
N GLY A 19 4.17 -0.13 -3.51
CA GLY A 19 5.35 -0.20 -4.37
C GLY A 19 5.77 1.14 -4.99
N ARG A 20 4.83 2.08 -5.21
CA ARG A 20 5.16 3.40 -5.80
C ARG A 20 6.13 4.21 -4.95
N VAL A 21 6.11 4.06 -3.62
CA VAL A 21 7.05 4.74 -2.72
C VAL A 21 8.50 4.38 -3.06
N VAL A 22 8.77 3.12 -3.39
CA VAL A 22 10.12 2.67 -3.79
C VAL A 22 10.57 3.32 -5.09
N GLY A 23 9.65 3.70 -5.98
CA GLY A 23 9.95 4.32 -7.27
C GLY A 23 10.05 5.85 -7.25
N ALA A 24 9.68 6.52 -6.16
CA ALA A 24 9.60 7.98 -6.08
C ALA A 24 10.93 8.68 -6.39
N LEU A 25 10.94 9.70 -7.25
CA LEU A 25 12.18 10.40 -7.63
C LEU A 25 12.53 11.54 -6.68
N THR A 26 11.53 12.10 -5.99
CA THR A 26 11.70 13.21 -5.07
C THR A 26 11.07 12.90 -3.71
N GLU A 27 11.47 13.63 -2.67
CA GLU A 27 10.85 13.51 -1.35
C GLU A 27 9.34 13.80 -1.39
N ARG A 28 8.95 14.83 -2.15
CA ARG A 28 7.56 15.19 -2.37
C ARG A 28 6.75 14.04 -2.99
N ASP A 29 7.30 13.35 -3.97
CA ASP A 29 6.63 12.19 -4.58
C ASP A 29 6.50 11.04 -3.58
N ALA A 30 7.55 10.80 -2.79
CA ALA A 30 7.55 9.75 -1.80
C ALA A 30 6.53 10.01 -0.69
N ASP A 31 6.40 11.25 -0.22
CA ASP A 31 5.37 11.66 0.74
C ASP A 31 3.95 11.56 0.15
N HIS A 32 3.79 11.94 -1.12
CA HIS A 32 2.52 11.82 -1.82
C HIS A 32 2.08 10.35 -1.93
N PHE A 33 2.96 9.47 -2.39
CA PHE A 33 2.65 8.05 -2.53
C PHE A 33 2.46 7.35 -1.17
N GLU A 34 3.22 7.73 -0.14
CA GLU A 34 3.02 7.23 1.22
C GLU A 34 1.63 7.63 1.73
N SER A 35 1.23 8.89 1.54
CA SER A 35 -0.10 9.38 1.94
C SER A 35 -1.23 8.71 1.15
N GLU A 36 -1.06 8.53 -0.17
CA GLU A 36 -2.03 7.81 -1.02
C GLU A 36 -2.21 6.36 -0.56
N ALA A 37 -1.12 5.66 -0.29
CA ALA A 37 -1.16 4.28 0.19
C ALA A 37 -1.81 4.17 1.58
N MET A 38 -1.43 5.05 2.52
CA MET A 38 -2.04 5.10 3.86
C MET A 38 -3.57 5.31 3.80
N GLY A 39 -4.01 6.30 3.03
CA GLY A 39 -5.44 6.60 2.89
C GLY A 39 -6.21 5.43 2.26
N TYR A 40 -5.64 4.81 1.23
CA TYR A 40 -6.25 3.65 0.58
C TYR A 40 -6.35 2.44 1.53
N LEU A 41 -5.28 2.11 2.26
CA LEU A 41 -5.29 0.99 3.22
C LEU A 41 -6.28 1.23 4.37
N SER A 42 -6.42 2.47 4.84
CA SER A 42 -7.44 2.83 5.84
C SER A 42 -8.85 2.58 5.30
N ALA A 43 -9.15 3.04 4.09
CA ALA A 43 -10.46 2.84 3.48
C ALA A 43 -10.78 1.35 3.30
N LEU A 44 -9.81 0.54 2.85
CA LEU A 44 -9.98 -0.91 2.74
C LEU A 44 -10.28 -1.59 4.08
N ARG A 45 -9.69 -1.08 5.17
CA ARG A 45 -9.95 -1.56 6.52
C ARG A 45 -11.35 -1.19 6.99
N ASP A 46 -11.72 0.08 6.85
CA ASP A 46 -13.01 0.62 7.30
C ASP A 46 -14.18 -0.06 6.58
N GLU A 47 -14.01 -0.32 5.28
CA GLU A 47 -15.01 -1.00 4.44
C GLU A 47 -14.92 -2.54 4.51
N GLN A 48 -13.98 -3.09 5.28
CA GLN A 48 -13.76 -4.54 5.44
C GLN A 48 -13.55 -5.27 4.09
N LEU A 49 -12.89 -4.59 3.14
CA LEU A 49 -12.65 -5.10 1.78
C LEU A 49 -11.43 -6.04 1.71
N LEU A 50 -10.56 -6.00 2.71
CA LEU A 50 -9.48 -6.96 2.92
C LEU A 50 -9.48 -7.45 4.37
N PRO A 51 -9.07 -8.71 4.62
CA PRO A 51 -8.78 -9.19 5.96
C PRO A 51 -7.74 -8.31 6.68
N ASP A 52 -7.92 -8.06 7.97
CA ASP A 52 -6.99 -7.25 8.78
C ASP A 52 -5.54 -7.73 8.67
N GLY A 53 -5.30 -9.04 8.65
CA GLY A 53 -3.95 -9.60 8.50
C GLY A 53 -3.26 -9.23 7.18
N HIS A 54 -4.02 -8.98 6.11
CA HIS A 54 -3.47 -8.44 4.86
C HIS A 54 -3.16 -6.95 4.99
N ILE A 55 -4.05 -6.17 5.62
CA ILE A 55 -3.85 -4.74 5.87
C ILE A 55 -2.60 -4.51 6.73
N ASP A 56 -2.46 -5.22 7.85
CA ASP A 56 -1.31 -5.07 8.75
C ASP A 56 0.01 -5.38 8.03
N ARG A 57 0.02 -6.42 7.18
CA ARG A 57 1.19 -6.75 6.35
C ARG A 57 1.52 -5.64 5.35
N LEU A 58 0.51 -5.10 4.66
CA LEU A 58 0.69 -4.00 3.71
C LEU A 58 1.19 -2.72 4.39
N MET A 59 0.75 -2.44 5.62
CA MET A 59 1.24 -1.31 6.43
C MET A 59 2.72 -1.48 6.79
N ILE A 60 3.13 -2.69 7.17
CA ILE A 60 4.55 -3.00 7.42
C ILE A 60 5.36 -2.85 6.13
N ASP A 61 4.84 -3.34 5.00
CA ASP A 61 5.52 -3.24 3.71
C ASP A 61 5.64 -1.78 3.24
N LEU A 62 4.65 -0.93 3.54
CA LEU A 62 4.71 0.53 3.30
C LEU A 62 5.82 1.19 4.12
N GLN A 63 5.90 0.88 5.41
CA GLN A 63 6.98 1.38 6.27
C GLN A 63 8.36 0.95 5.76
N ARG A 64 8.49 -0.31 5.32
CA ARG A 64 9.73 -0.83 4.74
C ARG A 64 10.07 -0.16 3.41
N ALA A 65 9.09 0.04 2.54
CA ALA A 65 9.25 0.76 1.28
C ALA A 65 9.77 2.19 1.51
N ARG A 66 9.18 2.90 2.48
CA ARG A 66 9.62 4.25 2.85
C ARG A 66 11.04 4.26 3.40
N GLN A 67 11.38 3.32 4.28
CA GLN A 67 12.76 3.19 4.81
C GLN A 67 13.76 2.86 3.71
N ALA A 68 13.42 1.96 2.79
CA ALA A 68 14.27 1.61 1.65
C ALA A 68 14.50 2.82 0.75
N TRP A 69 13.45 3.61 0.48
CA TRP A 69 13.56 4.85 -0.27
C TRP A 69 14.49 5.86 0.43
N ARG A 70 14.35 6.06 1.74
CA ARG A 70 15.21 6.99 2.50
C ARG A 70 16.68 6.59 2.51
N LYS A 71 16.99 5.29 2.39
CA LYS A 71 18.37 4.79 2.35
C LYS A 71 19.04 4.99 0.99
N ARG A 72 18.27 5.18 -0.08
CA ARG A 72 18.77 5.36 -1.45
C ARG A 72 18.74 6.81 -1.95
N ALA A 73 17.89 7.64 -1.36
CA ALA A 73 17.74 9.07 -1.68
C ALA A 73 18.94 9.85 -1.13
#